data_AF-A0A535URN3-F1
#
_entry.id   AF-A0A535URN3-F1
#
_cell.length_a   1.000
_cell.length_b   1.000
_cell.length_c   1.000
_cell.angle_alpha   90.00
_cell.angle_beta   90.00
_cell.angle_gamma   90.00
#
_symmetry.space_group_name_H-M   'P 1'
#
loop_
_entity.id
_entity.type
_entity.pdbx_description
1 polymer ?
#
loop_
_entity_poly.entity_id
_entity_poly.type
_entity_poly.pdbx_seq_one_letter_code
_entity_poly.pdbx_strand_id
1 'polypeptide(L)'
;MTVVALRRRRVVVVASLLAVTAAVLAMGPRLHIGGHRTGVPLPWRLVDHLPLFETVVSLRLMLHAYLMIGLLVALGLAEVLRARRTGWRLAGLAAVVLALVPWFPATPFPSTPAAVPAFFRGDGVDRIPEGSAALVTPILDLRTELWQAEAGMRYRMPQGGVFTPGPDGPRFDMPATALRTALFELQTGGAPPAALSSTERALYLRDLAAMGVHSVVVGPSPGSAAEARFFTLLLGREPEWVGGVSLWRGVTGAAPAG
;
A
#
# COMPACT_ATOMS: atom_id res chain seq x y z
N MET A 1 33.73 -9.72 37.40
CA MET A 1 32.49 -10.33 36.83
C MET A 1 31.20 -9.55 37.14
N THR A 2 31.16 -8.71 38.18
CA THR A 2 29.95 -8.01 38.64
C THR A 2 29.38 -6.95 37.70
N VAL A 3 30.23 -6.14 37.05
CA VAL A 3 29.77 -5.07 36.14
C VAL A 3 29.06 -5.63 34.89
N VAL A 4 29.56 -6.74 34.33
CA VAL A 4 28.95 -7.39 33.15
C VAL A 4 27.60 -8.03 33.51
N ALA A 5 27.51 -8.69 34.67
CA ALA A 5 26.26 -9.27 35.16
C ALA A 5 25.20 -8.19 35.47
N LEU A 6 25.62 -7.08 36.11
CA LEU A 6 24.73 -5.93 36.38
C LEU A 6 24.27 -5.24 35.09
N ARG A 7 25.17 -5.07 34.11
CA ARG A 7 24.79 -4.54 32.79
C ARG A 7 23.80 -5.46 32.08
N ARG A 8 24.01 -6.78 32.08
CA ARG A 8 23.04 -7.74 31.50
C ARG A 8 21.66 -7.63 32.16
N ARG A 9 21.59 -7.55 33.48
CA ARG A 9 20.31 -7.40 34.20
C ARG A 9 19.61 -6.08 33.88
N ARG A 10 20.35 -4.97 33.81
CA ARG A 10 19.81 -3.67 33.40
C ARG A 10 19.36 -3.66 31.94
N VAL A 11 20.16 -4.24 31.04
CA VAL A 11 19.84 -4.37 29.61
C VAL A 11 18.57 -5.20 29.41
N VAL A 12 18.41 -6.31 30.13
CA VAL A 12 17.19 -7.13 30.08
C VAL A 12 15.97 -6.32 30.53
N VAL A 13 16.04 -5.62 31.66
CA VAL A 13 14.91 -4.81 32.14
C VAL A 13 14.55 -3.70 31.16
N VAL A 14 15.55 -2.96 30.66
CA VAL A 14 15.32 -1.89 29.68
C VAL A 14 14.77 -2.44 28.37
N ALA A 15 15.34 -3.52 27.84
CA ALA A 15 14.85 -4.15 26.62
C ALA A 15 13.43 -4.69 26.78
N SER A 16 13.09 -5.31 27.91
CA SER A 16 11.73 -5.77 28.21
C SER A 16 10.75 -4.61 28.29
N LEU A 17 11.10 -3.53 28.99
CA LEU A 17 10.25 -2.35 29.07
C LEU A 17 10.03 -1.74 27.68
N LEU A 18 11.10 -1.54 26.91
CA LEU A 18 11.00 -1.02 25.55
C LEU A 18 10.19 -1.94 24.63
N ALA A 19 10.37 -3.26 24.71
CA ALA A 19 9.60 -4.22 23.94
C ALA A 19 8.09 -4.14 24.25
N VAL A 20 7.75 -4.12 25.54
CA VAL A 20 6.35 -4.03 26.00
C VAL A 20 5.75 -2.69 25.61
N THR A 21 6.44 -1.58 25.87
CA THR A 21 5.96 -0.25 25.50
C THR A 21 5.76 -0.14 23.99
N ALA A 22 6.74 -0.57 23.18
CA ALA A 22 6.62 -0.54 21.73
C ALA A 22 5.47 -1.44 21.23
N ALA A 23 5.29 -2.64 21.79
CA ALA A 23 4.19 -3.54 21.41
C ALA A 23 2.81 -2.95 21.77
N VAL A 24 2.68 -2.35 22.96
CA VAL A 24 1.43 -1.70 23.40
C VAL A 24 1.11 -0.49 22.54
N LEU A 25 2.10 0.33 22.19
CA LEU A 25 1.89 1.46 21.28
C LEU A 25 1.58 0.99 19.84
N ALA A 26 2.19 -0.11 19.39
CA ALA A 26 1.97 -0.68 18.06
C ALA A 26 0.57 -1.31 17.88
N MET A 27 -0.11 -1.70 18.97
CA MET A 27 -1.51 -2.16 18.92
C MET A 27 -2.50 -1.05 18.50
N GLY A 28 -2.07 0.22 18.47
CA GLY A 28 -2.89 1.36 18.10
C GLY A 28 -3.87 1.76 19.21
N PRO A 29 -4.90 2.59 18.91
CA PRO A 29 -5.76 3.21 19.91
C PRO A 29 -6.75 2.24 20.58
N ARG A 30 -6.99 1.06 19.98
CA ARG A 30 -7.94 0.06 20.48
C ARG A 30 -7.39 -1.34 20.31
N LEU A 31 -7.61 -2.18 21.32
CA LEU A 31 -7.21 -3.57 21.31
C LEU A 31 -8.08 -4.37 20.32
N HIS A 32 -7.46 -5.16 19.45
CA HIS A 32 -8.13 -6.07 18.54
C HIS A 32 -7.86 -7.52 18.99
N ILE A 33 -8.91 -8.31 19.22
CA ILE A 33 -8.80 -9.73 19.57
C ILE A 33 -9.59 -10.54 18.54
N GLY A 34 -8.95 -11.50 17.87
CA GLY A 34 -9.62 -12.34 16.87
C GLY A 34 -10.21 -11.57 15.68
N GLY A 35 -9.61 -10.45 15.29
CA GLY A 35 -10.13 -9.56 14.23
C GLY A 35 -11.26 -8.63 14.67
N HIS A 36 -11.78 -8.78 15.89
CA HIS A 36 -12.82 -7.91 16.43
C HIS A 36 -12.22 -6.73 17.22
N ARG A 37 -12.76 -5.53 16.96
CA ARG A 37 -12.46 -4.31 17.72
C ARG A 37 -13.04 -4.43 19.12
N THR A 38 -12.19 -4.52 20.14
CA THR A 38 -12.64 -4.47 21.53
C THR A 38 -12.86 -3.01 21.97
N GLY A 39 -13.73 -2.80 22.96
CA GLY A 39 -14.00 -1.47 23.51
C GLY A 39 -12.91 -0.92 24.43
N VAL A 40 -11.83 -1.67 24.67
CA VAL A 40 -10.77 -1.29 25.61
C VAL A 40 -9.84 -0.24 24.97
N PRO A 41 -9.80 1.00 25.49
CA PRO A 41 -8.90 2.03 24.97
C PRO A 41 -7.45 1.74 25.39
N LEU A 42 -6.51 1.91 24.46
CA LEU A 42 -5.07 1.75 24.70
C LEU A 42 -4.38 3.12 24.83
N PRO A 43 -3.15 3.18 25.40
CA PRO A 43 -2.42 4.44 25.62
C PRO A 43 -2.24 5.29 24.37
N TRP A 44 -2.14 4.66 23.19
CA TRP A 44 -2.02 5.36 21.91
C TRP A 44 -3.18 6.32 21.64
N ARG A 45 -4.38 6.04 22.19
CA ARG A 45 -5.57 6.91 22.06
C ARG A 45 -5.33 8.34 22.55
N LEU A 46 -4.41 8.55 23.49
CA LEU A 46 -4.07 9.88 24.01
C LEU A 46 -3.24 10.71 23.01
N VAL A 47 -2.52 10.03 22.11
CA VAL A 47 -1.55 10.63 21.17
C VAL A 47 -2.11 10.67 19.74
N ASP A 48 -3.05 9.78 19.43
CA ASP A 48 -3.67 9.62 18.10
C ASP A 48 -4.45 10.85 17.62
N HIS A 49 -4.79 11.78 18.52
CA HIS A 49 -5.50 13.02 18.18
C HIS A 49 -4.55 14.19 17.83
N LEU A 50 -3.24 13.95 17.81
CA LEU A 50 -2.25 14.96 17.46
C LEU A 50 -1.94 14.89 15.95
N PRO A 51 -1.97 16.02 15.22
CA PRO A 51 -1.91 16.07 13.76
C PRO A 51 -0.60 15.56 13.11
N LEU A 52 0.38 15.14 13.93
CA LEU A 52 1.63 14.52 13.47
C LEU A 52 1.65 12.99 13.61
N PHE A 53 0.80 12.42 14.47
CA PHE A 53 0.82 10.98 14.79
C PHE A 53 -0.26 10.18 14.05
N GLU A 54 -1.23 10.86 13.44
CA GLU A 54 -2.31 10.25 12.63
C GLU A 54 -1.78 9.52 11.37
N THR A 55 -0.60 9.90 10.87
CA THR A 55 0.05 9.30 9.69
C THR A 55 1.18 8.33 10.05
N VAL A 56 1.51 8.20 11.33
CA VAL A 56 2.53 7.23 11.77
C VAL A 56 1.93 5.85 11.65
N VAL A 57 2.40 5.09 10.66
CA VAL A 57 2.08 3.67 10.53
C VAL A 57 2.53 2.97 11.81
N SER A 58 1.61 2.74 12.75
CA SER A 58 1.89 2.22 14.11
C SER A 58 2.62 0.87 14.06
N LEU A 59 2.49 0.14 12.95
CA LEU A 59 3.22 -1.10 12.68
C LEU A 59 4.75 -0.92 12.69
N ARG A 60 5.28 0.27 12.37
CA ARG A 60 6.74 0.55 12.41
C ARG A 60 7.32 0.52 13.83
N LEU A 61 6.49 0.74 14.86
CA LEU A 61 6.91 0.57 16.26
C LEU A 61 7.12 -0.90 16.60
N MET A 62 6.43 -1.82 15.92
CA MET A 62 6.61 -3.26 16.12
C MET A 62 8.02 -3.72 15.71
N LEU A 63 8.67 -3.05 14.75
CA LEU A 63 10.08 -3.32 14.42
C LEU A 63 11.00 -3.13 15.64
N HIS A 64 10.73 -2.13 16.46
CA HIS A 64 11.50 -1.87 17.68
C HIS A 64 11.21 -2.93 18.75
N ALA A 65 9.94 -3.35 18.88
CA ALA A 65 9.56 -4.45 19.75
C ALA A 65 10.27 -5.76 19.34
N TYR A 66 10.27 -6.10 18.05
CA TYR A 66 10.95 -7.28 17.53
C TYR A 66 12.46 -7.24 17.77
N LEU A 67 13.11 -6.08 17.58
CA LEU A 67 14.53 -5.91 17.87
C LEU A 67 14.83 -6.20 19.35
N MET A 68 14.02 -5.66 20.27
CA MET A 68 14.20 -5.87 21.70
C MET A 68 13.91 -7.33 22.11
N ILE A 69 12.88 -7.95 21.53
CA ILE A 69 12.57 -9.38 21.75
C ILE A 69 13.73 -10.25 21.26
N GLY A 70 14.28 -9.98 20.07
CA GLY A 70 15.45 -10.69 19.55
C GLY A 70 16.67 -10.58 20.46
N LEU A 71 16.93 -9.38 21.02
CA LEU A 71 17.98 -9.17 22.01
C LEU A 71 17.76 -10.00 23.28
N LEU A 72 16.53 -10.04 23.80
CA LEU A 72 16.18 -10.83 24.99
C LEU A 72 16.36 -12.33 24.74
N VAL A 73 15.91 -12.84 23.59
CA VAL A 73 16.10 -14.24 23.18
C VAL A 73 17.58 -14.58 23.07
N ALA A 74 18.39 -13.71 22.45
CA ALA A 74 19.84 -13.92 22.32
C ALA A 74 20.55 -13.95 23.67
N LEU A 75 20.18 -13.04 24.59
CA LEU A 75 20.71 -13.02 25.95
C LEU A 75 20.29 -14.27 26.74
N GLY A 76 19.03 -14.67 26.65
CA GLY A 76 18.50 -15.88 27.29
C GLY A 76 19.20 -17.13 26.79
N LEU A 77 19.35 -17.27 25.47
CA LEU A 77 20.05 -18.39 24.86
C LEU A 77 21.53 -18.44 25.29
N ALA A 78 22.20 -17.29 25.38
CA ALA A 78 23.57 -17.23 25.86
C ALA A 78 23.73 -17.70 27.31
N GLU A 79 22.73 -17.50 28.18
CA GLU A 79 22.74 -18.02 29.55
C GLU A 79 22.41 -19.52 29.58
N VAL A 80 21.44 -19.98 28.77
CA VAL A 80 21.09 -21.40 28.63
C VAL A 80 22.31 -22.21 28.19
N LEU A 81 23.06 -21.74 27.18
CA LEU A 81 24.27 -22.42 26.70
C LEU A 81 25.39 -22.47 27.75
N ARG A 82 25.48 -21.48 28.64
CA ARG A 82 26.47 -21.44 29.73
C ARG A 82 26.08 -22.29 30.95
N ALA A 83 24.82 -22.70 31.09
CA ALA A 83 24.36 -23.46 32.25
C ALA A 83 25.12 -24.78 32.42
N ARG A 84 25.70 -25.10 33.58
CA ARG A 84 26.52 -26.33 33.73
C ARG A 84 25.72 -27.64 33.77
N ARG A 85 24.43 -27.58 34.11
CA ARG A 85 23.56 -28.77 34.20
C ARG A 85 22.82 -29.01 32.88
N THR A 86 23.01 -30.20 32.30
CA THR A 86 22.40 -30.60 31.03
C THR A 86 20.87 -30.49 31.04
N GLY A 87 20.19 -30.84 32.14
CA GLY A 87 18.73 -30.72 32.24
C GLY A 87 18.21 -29.29 32.08
N TRP A 88 18.89 -28.30 32.67
CA TRP A 88 18.54 -26.88 32.53
C TRP A 88 18.86 -26.34 31.14
N ARG A 89 19.93 -26.83 30.51
CA ARG A 89 20.24 -26.52 29.11
C ARG A 89 19.11 -27.00 28.19
N LEU A 90 18.69 -28.25 28.33
CA LEU A 90 17.64 -28.85 27.50
C LEU A 90 16.28 -28.16 27.71
N ALA A 91 15.90 -27.89 28.97
CA ALA A 91 14.67 -27.16 29.27
C ALA A 91 14.68 -25.73 28.69
N GLY A 92 15.80 -25.02 28.80
CA GLY A 92 15.95 -23.69 28.21
C GLY A 92 15.88 -23.70 26.68
N LEU A 93 16.52 -24.67 26.03
CA LEU A 93 16.42 -24.85 24.58
C LEU A 93 14.99 -25.18 24.14
N ALA A 94 14.31 -26.08 24.85
CA ALA A 94 12.92 -26.43 24.58
C ALA A 94 11.99 -25.21 24.70
N ALA A 95 12.19 -24.37 25.73
CA ALA A 95 11.44 -23.13 25.89
C ALA A 95 11.66 -22.14 24.74
N VAL A 96 12.90 -21.99 24.26
CA VAL A 96 13.20 -21.14 23.09
C VAL A 96 12.52 -21.69 21.83
N VAL A 97 12.61 -23.00 21.60
CA VAL A 97 11.96 -23.64 20.45
C VAL A 97 10.45 -23.43 20.51
N LEU A 98 9.81 -23.70 21.65
CA LEU A 98 8.37 -23.49 21.84
C LEU A 98 7.95 -22.03 21.63
N ALA A 99 8.77 -21.07 22.06
CA ALA A 99 8.52 -19.64 21.83
C ALA A 99 8.63 -19.24 20.36
N LEU A 100 9.42 -19.97 19.55
CA LEU A 100 9.58 -19.75 18.12
C LEU A 100 8.55 -20.52 17.26
N VAL A 101 7.86 -21.52 17.81
CA VAL A 101 6.82 -22.27 17.07
C VAL A 101 5.74 -21.35 16.48
N PRO A 102 5.17 -20.35 17.22
CA PRO A 102 4.18 -19.44 16.65
C PRO A 102 4.72 -18.51 15.56
N TRP A 103 6.05 -18.38 15.42
CA TRP A 103 6.66 -17.60 14.35
C TRP A 103 6.75 -18.37 13.04
N PHE A 104 6.59 -19.70 13.06
CA PHE A 104 6.43 -20.44 11.82
C PHE A 104 5.13 -20.00 11.16
N PRO A 105 5.21 -19.42 9.95
CA PRO A 105 4.02 -18.93 9.29
C PRO A 105 3.06 -20.09 9.02
N ALA A 106 1.77 -19.84 9.22
CA ALA A 106 0.74 -20.79 8.81
C ALA A 106 0.78 -20.92 7.27
N THR A 107 1.25 -22.06 6.78
CA THR A 107 1.26 -22.38 5.35
C THR A 107 0.03 -23.22 4.98
N PRO A 108 -0.64 -22.95 3.85
CA PRO A 108 -0.35 -21.91 2.86
C PRO A 108 -0.85 -20.54 3.31
N PHE A 109 -0.10 -19.50 2.92
CA PHE A 109 -0.55 -18.14 3.13
C PHE A 109 -1.84 -17.86 2.34
N PRO A 110 -2.83 -17.17 2.94
CA PRO A 110 -3.96 -16.65 2.18
C PRO A 110 -3.43 -15.74 1.07
N SER A 111 -3.59 -16.18 -0.17
CA SER A 111 -3.19 -15.43 -1.35
C SER A 111 -4.29 -15.48 -2.39
N THR A 112 -4.43 -14.40 -3.15
CA THR A 112 -5.36 -14.30 -4.25
C THR A 112 -4.55 -14.04 -5.52
N PRO A 113 -4.84 -14.73 -6.63
CA PRO A 113 -4.17 -14.44 -7.90
C PRO A 113 -4.43 -13.00 -8.32
N ALA A 114 -3.37 -12.24 -8.52
CA ALA A 114 -3.46 -10.91 -9.13
C ALA A 114 -3.44 -11.08 -10.65
N ALA A 115 -4.61 -10.96 -11.28
CA ALA A 115 -4.72 -11.05 -12.73
C ALA A 115 -4.10 -9.81 -13.38
N VAL A 116 -3.11 -10.04 -14.25
CA VAL A 116 -2.50 -9.01 -15.09
C VAL A 116 -2.96 -9.25 -16.53
N PRO A 117 -3.60 -8.26 -17.17
CA PRO A 117 -3.99 -8.36 -18.57
C PRO A 117 -2.80 -8.69 -19.47
N ALA A 118 -3.04 -9.47 -20.53
CA ALA A 118 -2.00 -9.83 -21.51
C ALA A 118 -1.34 -8.59 -22.14
N PHE A 119 -2.06 -7.45 -22.17
CA PHE A 119 -1.54 -6.16 -22.58
C PHE A 119 -0.25 -5.75 -21.86
N PHE A 120 -0.16 -5.95 -20.55
CA PHE A 120 0.98 -5.51 -19.74
C PHE A 120 2.12 -6.54 -19.68
N ARG A 121 1.84 -7.81 -20.01
CA ARG A 121 2.85 -8.88 -20.05
C ARG A 121 3.45 -9.12 -21.44
N GLY A 122 2.72 -8.77 -22.50
CA GLY A 122 3.13 -8.95 -23.89
C GLY A 122 3.60 -7.66 -24.55
N ASP A 123 3.61 -7.66 -25.88
CA ASP A 123 3.91 -6.50 -26.74
C ASP A 123 2.79 -5.43 -26.76
N GLY A 124 1.68 -5.69 -26.05
CA GLY A 124 0.58 -4.76 -25.85
C GLY A 124 1.07 -3.38 -25.42
N VAL A 125 1.91 -3.39 -24.38
CA VAL A 125 2.47 -2.20 -23.74
C VAL A 125 3.36 -1.37 -24.66
N ASP A 126 3.96 -1.98 -25.70
CA ASP A 126 4.84 -1.25 -26.63
C ASP A 126 4.10 -0.16 -27.41
N ARG A 127 2.77 -0.26 -27.49
CA ARG A 127 1.87 0.75 -28.04
C ARG A 127 1.82 2.04 -27.21
N ILE A 128 2.23 1.98 -25.94
CA ILE A 128 2.44 3.16 -25.10
C ILE A 128 3.89 3.63 -25.31
N PRO A 129 4.10 4.88 -25.74
CA PRO A 129 5.46 5.40 -25.89
C PRO A 129 6.22 5.32 -24.56
N GLU A 130 7.46 4.90 -24.62
CA GLU A 130 8.32 4.79 -23.43
C GLU A 130 8.48 6.15 -22.73
N GLY A 131 8.38 6.15 -21.40
CA GLY A 131 8.44 7.36 -20.57
C GLY A 131 7.22 8.29 -20.66
N SER A 132 6.26 8.00 -21.55
CA SER A 132 5.03 8.81 -21.66
C SER A 132 4.10 8.60 -20.46
N ALA A 133 3.25 9.60 -20.19
CA ALA A 133 2.24 9.47 -19.15
C ALA A 133 1.02 8.71 -19.68
N ALA A 134 0.61 7.67 -18.97
CA ALA A 134 -0.58 6.89 -19.25
C ALA A 134 -1.52 6.91 -18.04
N LEU A 135 -2.77 7.34 -18.27
CA LEU A 135 -3.84 7.22 -17.28
C LEU A 135 -4.40 5.80 -17.36
N VAL A 136 -4.23 5.02 -16.30
CA VAL A 136 -4.66 3.62 -16.24
C VAL A 136 -5.74 3.50 -15.17
N THR A 137 -6.92 3.00 -15.54
CA THR A 137 -8.03 2.77 -14.61
C THR A 137 -8.12 1.30 -14.20
N PRO A 138 -8.56 1.00 -12.96
CA PRO A 138 -9.06 1.93 -11.93
C PRO A 138 -7.94 2.80 -11.30
N ILE A 139 -8.28 4.03 -10.93
CA ILE A 139 -7.32 4.98 -10.35
C ILE A 139 -7.04 4.63 -8.88
N LEU A 140 -5.81 4.89 -8.39
CA LEU A 140 -5.40 4.61 -7.02
C LEU A 140 -5.64 3.14 -6.58
N ASP A 141 -5.36 2.19 -7.47
CA ASP A 141 -5.59 0.75 -7.25
C ASP A 141 -4.28 -0.04 -7.36
N LEU A 142 -4.04 -0.94 -6.40
CA LEU A 142 -2.83 -1.78 -6.35
C LEU A 142 -2.64 -2.63 -7.62
N ARG A 143 -3.73 -2.96 -8.33
CA ARG A 143 -3.64 -3.70 -9.60
C ARG A 143 -2.96 -2.88 -10.67
N THR A 144 -3.24 -1.58 -10.78
CA THR A 144 -2.60 -0.74 -11.81
C THR A 144 -1.13 -0.49 -11.51
N GLU A 145 -0.75 -0.45 -10.22
CA GLU A 145 0.65 -0.45 -9.79
C GLU A 145 1.37 -1.75 -10.19
N LEU A 146 0.72 -2.91 -9.96
CA LEU A 146 1.26 -4.20 -10.41
C LEU A 146 1.40 -4.26 -11.94
N TRP A 147 0.41 -3.77 -12.68
CA TRP A 147 0.46 -3.73 -14.15
C TRP A 147 1.60 -2.85 -14.66
N GLN A 148 1.87 -1.71 -14.00
CA GLN A 148 3.00 -0.86 -14.32
C GLN A 148 4.35 -1.55 -14.04
N ALA A 149 4.44 -2.30 -12.93
CA ALA A 149 5.63 -3.07 -12.59
C ALA A 149 5.89 -4.20 -13.61
N GLU A 150 4.86 -4.95 -14.00
CA GLU A 150 4.95 -6.00 -15.02
C GLU A 150 5.32 -5.44 -16.40
N ALA A 151 4.85 -4.23 -16.70
CA ALA A 151 5.23 -3.45 -17.87
C ALA A 151 6.67 -2.89 -17.81
N GLY A 152 7.49 -3.26 -16.82
CA GLY A 152 8.87 -2.80 -16.67
C GLY A 152 8.98 -1.29 -16.43
N MET A 153 7.97 -0.66 -15.81
CA MET A 153 7.91 0.78 -15.61
C MET A 153 7.96 1.62 -16.89
N ARG A 154 7.55 1.03 -18.03
CA ARG A 154 7.62 1.68 -19.37
C ARG A 154 6.88 3.02 -19.45
N TYR A 155 5.80 3.20 -18.69
CA TYR A 155 5.00 4.42 -18.69
C TYR A 155 4.90 5.03 -17.28
N ARG A 156 4.66 6.34 -17.22
CA ARG A 156 4.42 7.07 -15.97
C ARG A 156 2.92 7.15 -15.69
N MET A 157 2.53 6.93 -14.45
CA MET A 157 1.13 7.06 -14.02
C MET A 157 0.96 8.36 -13.22
N PRO A 158 0.33 9.41 -13.78
CA PRO A 158 0.10 10.67 -13.07
C PRO A 158 -0.95 10.56 -11.95
N GLN A 159 -1.68 9.45 -11.88
CA GLN A 159 -2.70 9.16 -10.86
C GLN A 159 -2.14 8.69 -9.50
N GLY A 160 -0.86 8.91 -9.21
CA GLY A 160 -0.27 8.60 -7.90
C GLY A 160 -0.80 9.53 -6.80
N GLY A 161 -0.97 9.00 -5.59
CA GLY A 161 -1.33 9.82 -4.43
C GLY A 161 -0.20 10.77 -4.04
N VAL A 162 -0.56 11.99 -3.65
CA VAL A 162 0.35 13.00 -3.11
C VAL A 162 -0.18 13.51 -1.78
N PHE A 163 0.72 13.90 -0.87
CA PHE A 163 0.32 14.56 0.36
C PHE A 163 -0.07 16.00 0.06
N THR A 164 -1.34 16.35 0.28
CA THR A 164 -1.86 17.71 0.12
C THR A 164 -2.34 18.26 1.47
N PRO A 165 -2.15 19.57 1.75
CA PRO A 165 -2.73 20.20 2.93
C PRO A 165 -4.26 20.19 2.86
N GLY A 166 -4.92 19.84 3.96
CA GLY A 166 -6.37 19.90 4.12
C GLY A 166 -6.77 20.57 5.44
N PRO A 167 -8.05 20.98 5.59
CA PRO A 167 -8.56 21.63 6.80
C PRO A 167 -8.41 20.78 8.06
N ASP A 168 -8.39 19.45 7.91
CA ASP A 168 -8.20 18.48 9.00
C ASP A 168 -6.78 17.87 9.01
N GLY A 169 -5.80 18.52 8.38
CA GLY A 169 -4.43 18.01 8.28
C GLY A 169 -4.04 17.47 6.89
N PRO A 170 -2.80 16.99 6.72
CA PRO A 170 -2.30 16.49 5.43
C PRO A 170 -3.02 15.20 5.03
N ARG A 171 -3.48 15.14 3.78
CA ARG A 171 -4.17 13.97 3.21
C ARG A 171 -3.35 13.38 2.06
N PHE A 172 -3.23 12.05 2.02
CA PHE A 172 -2.67 11.34 0.88
C PHE A 172 -3.79 11.02 -0.12
N ASP A 173 -3.85 11.74 -1.23
CA ASP A 173 -4.85 11.56 -2.28
C ASP A 173 -4.30 12.09 -3.61
N MET A 174 -4.93 11.73 -4.72
CA MET A 174 -4.72 12.40 -6.00
C MET A 174 -5.37 13.80 -5.96
N PRO A 175 -4.78 14.84 -6.58
CA PRO A 175 -5.35 16.19 -6.59
C PRO A 175 -6.81 16.19 -7.04
N ALA A 176 -7.66 16.90 -6.31
CA ALA A 176 -9.10 16.94 -6.57
C ALA A 176 -9.42 17.68 -7.88
N THR A 177 -9.43 16.95 -9.00
CA THR A 177 -9.86 17.43 -10.31
C THR A 177 -11.26 16.92 -10.67
N ALA A 178 -11.90 17.55 -11.65
CA ALA A 178 -13.22 17.14 -12.11
C ALA A 178 -13.16 15.72 -12.71
N LEU A 179 -12.10 15.44 -13.48
CA LEU A 179 -11.87 14.11 -14.05
C LEU A 179 -11.70 13.04 -12.96
N ARG A 180 -10.89 13.32 -11.93
CA ARG A 180 -10.66 12.36 -10.83
C ARG A 180 -11.97 12.02 -10.13
N THR A 181 -12.80 13.01 -9.82
CA THR A 181 -14.10 12.80 -9.17
C THR A 181 -15.01 11.91 -10.01
N ALA A 182 -15.10 12.16 -11.32
CA ALA A 182 -15.91 11.34 -12.23
C ALA A 182 -15.39 9.89 -12.30
N LEU A 183 -14.08 9.68 -12.42
CA LEU A 183 -13.50 8.33 -12.43
C LEU A 183 -13.73 7.59 -11.11
N PHE A 184 -13.65 8.27 -9.97
CA PHE A 184 -13.91 7.67 -8.66
C PHE A 184 -15.38 7.23 -8.52
N GLU A 185 -16.32 8.01 -9.06
CA GLU A 185 -17.72 7.63 -9.09
C GLU A 185 -17.95 6.38 -9.98
N LEU A 186 -17.37 6.35 -11.18
CA LEU A 186 -17.51 5.22 -12.11
C LEU A 186 -16.92 3.92 -11.56
N GLN A 187 -15.74 3.97 -10.96
CA GLN A 187 -15.10 2.78 -10.40
C GLN A 187 -15.86 2.21 -9.18
N THR A 188 -16.64 3.04 -8.47
CA THR A 188 -17.45 2.63 -7.32
C THR A 188 -18.88 2.24 -7.68
N GLY A 189 -19.19 2.12 -8.98
CA GLY A 189 -20.48 1.62 -9.49
C GLY A 189 -21.42 2.70 -10.01
N GLY A 190 -20.95 3.94 -10.14
CA GLY A 190 -21.67 5.01 -10.81
C GLY A 190 -21.92 4.70 -12.29
N ALA A 191 -23.03 5.21 -12.83
CA ALA A 191 -23.33 5.11 -14.25
C ALA A 191 -22.66 6.25 -15.01
N PRO A 192 -22.11 5.99 -16.23
CA PRO A 192 -21.57 7.07 -17.04
C PRO A 192 -22.72 7.96 -17.55
N PRO A 193 -22.49 9.28 -17.69
CA PRO A 193 -23.50 10.18 -18.20
C PRO A 193 -23.92 9.78 -19.63
N ALA A 194 -25.17 10.09 -19.99
CA ALA A 194 -25.68 9.79 -21.34
C ALA A 194 -24.96 10.61 -22.43
N ALA A 195 -24.60 11.85 -22.09
CA ALA A 195 -23.82 12.77 -22.90
C ALA A 195 -23.01 13.70 -21.99
N LEU A 196 -21.90 14.23 -22.50
CA LEU A 196 -21.09 15.24 -21.82
C LEU A 196 -21.43 16.62 -22.38
N SER A 197 -21.65 17.60 -21.50
CA SER A 197 -21.71 19.00 -21.93
C SER A 197 -20.36 19.47 -22.48
N SER A 198 -20.38 20.53 -23.29
CA SER A 198 -19.14 21.14 -23.81
C SER A 198 -18.22 21.61 -22.68
N THR A 199 -18.80 22.13 -21.59
CA THR A 199 -18.06 22.59 -20.40
C THR A 199 -17.39 21.43 -19.67
N GLU A 200 -18.12 20.35 -19.37
CA GLU A 200 -17.55 19.16 -18.70
C GLU A 200 -16.44 18.53 -19.54
N ARG A 201 -16.70 18.38 -20.85
CA ARG A 201 -15.71 17.83 -21.79
C ARG A 201 -14.44 18.67 -21.79
N ALA A 202 -14.54 20.00 -21.83
CA ALA A 202 -13.39 20.89 -21.78
C ALA A 202 -12.62 20.77 -20.45
N LEU A 203 -13.31 20.65 -19.32
CA LEU A 203 -12.67 20.45 -18.01
C LEU A 203 -11.88 19.14 -17.95
N TYR A 204 -12.48 18.03 -18.38
CA TYR A 204 -11.82 16.72 -18.37
C TYR A 204 -10.62 16.65 -19.32
N LEU A 205 -10.74 17.21 -20.52
CA LEU A 205 -9.61 17.29 -21.46
C LEU A 205 -8.49 18.18 -20.92
N ARG A 206 -8.83 19.28 -20.23
CA ARG A 206 -7.83 20.12 -19.55
C ARG A 206 -7.12 19.37 -18.44
N ASP A 207 -7.84 18.56 -17.66
CA ASP A 207 -7.23 17.75 -16.60
C ASP A 207 -6.26 16.70 -17.19
N LEU A 208 -6.63 16.03 -18.29
CA LEU A 208 -5.73 15.12 -19.02
C LEU A 208 -4.49 15.84 -19.56
N ALA A 209 -4.67 17.04 -20.14
CA ALA A 209 -3.58 17.86 -20.65
C ALA A 209 -2.63 18.34 -19.54
N ALA A 210 -3.17 18.78 -18.39
CA ALA A 210 -2.39 19.22 -17.24
C ALA A 210 -1.51 18.09 -16.67
N MET A 211 -1.99 16.85 -16.74
CA MET A 211 -1.23 15.66 -16.35
C MET A 211 -0.29 15.14 -17.47
N GLY A 212 -0.31 15.74 -18.66
CA GLY A 212 0.46 15.30 -19.81
C GLY A 212 0.08 13.90 -20.32
N VAL A 213 -1.16 13.47 -20.11
CA VAL A 213 -1.62 12.11 -20.45
C VAL A 213 -1.65 11.92 -21.95
N HIS A 214 -0.78 11.05 -22.46
CA HIS A 214 -0.71 10.71 -23.88
C HIS A 214 -1.58 9.50 -24.23
N SER A 215 -1.72 8.56 -23.28
CA SER A 215 -2.50 7.33 -23.45
C SER A 215 -3.47 7.13 -22.30
N VAL A 216 -4.68 6.67 -22.60
CA VAL A 216 -5.66 6.21 -21.59
C VAL A 216 -5.84 4.71 -21.76
N VAL A 217 -5.77 3.98 -20.66
CA VAL A 217 -5.95 2.52 -20.61
C VAL A 217 -7.03 2.21 -19.59
N VAL A 218 -8.11 1.59 -20.04
CA VAL A 218 -9.14 1.07 -19.14
C VAL A 218 -8.94 -0.43 -19.00
N GLY A 219 -8.51 -0.85 -17.82
CA GLY A 219 -8.26 -2.27 -17.49
C GLY A 219 -9.48 -2.97 -16.87
N PRO A 220 -9.38 -4.29 -16.62
CA PRO A 220 -10.48 -5.05 -16.02
C PRO A 220 -10.77 -4.60 -14.58
N SER A 221 -12.00 -4.13 -14.35
CA SER A 221 -12.54 -3.75 -13.05
C SER A 221 -14.07 -3.85 -13.08
N PRO A 222 -14.76 -3.88 -11.92
CA PRO A 222 -16.22 -3.82 -11.91
C PRO A 222 -16.81 -2.61 -12.67
N GLY A 223 -16.10 -1.48 -12.70
CA GLY A 223 -16.48 -0.25 -13.38
C GLY A 223 -15.98 -0.11 -14.82
N SER A 224 -15.23 -1.08 -15.37
CA SER A 224 -14.48 -0.89 -16.63
C SER A 224 -15.38 -0.59 -17.84
N ALA A 225 -16.59 -1.16 -17.88
CA ALA A 225 -17.55 -0.87 -18.95
C ALA A 225 -18.06 0.60 -18.89
N ALA A 226 -18.29 1.10 -17.67
CA ALA A 226 -18.72 2.48 -17.44
C ALA A 226 -17.60 3.47 -17.78
N GLU A 227 -16.38 3.18 -17.32
CA GLU A 227 -15.18 3.95 -17.63
C GLU A 227 -14.88 3.97 -19.14
N ALA A 228 -14.95 2.83 -19.82
CA ALA A 228 -14.72 2.76 -21.25
C ALA A 228 -15.73 3.61 -22.03
N ARG A 229 -17.02 3.53 -21.67
CA ARG A 229 -18.07 4.37 -22.27
C ARG A 229 -17.84 5.86 -22.00
N PHE A 230 -17.44 6.20 -20.79
CA PHE A 230 -17.09 7.58 -20.43
C PHE A 230 -15.94 8.12 -21.30
N PHE A 231 -14.86 7.36 -21.47
CA PHE A 231 -13.74 7.78 -22.33
C PHE A 231 -14.10 7.84 -23.82
N THR A 232 -14.96 6.94 -24.31
CA THR A 232 -15.51 7.05 -25.68
C THR A 232 -16.26 8.37 -25.86
N LEU A 233 -17.11 8.76 -24.90
CA LEU A 233 -17.83 10.05 -24.94
C LEU A 233 -16.88 11.25 -24.85
N LEU A 234 -15.88 11.18 -23.97
CA LEU A 234 -14.90 12.25 -23.76
C LEU A 234 -14.02 12.48 -25.00
N LEU A 235 -13.47 11.40 -25.55
CA LEU A 235 -12.51 11.44 -26.65
C LEU A 235 -13.18 11.43 -28.03
N GLY A 236 -14.47 11.11 -28.10
CA GLY A 236 -15.26 11.11 -29.34
C GLY A 236 -14.86 9.98 -30.31
N ARG A 237 -14.24 8.91 -29.82
CA ARG A 237 -13.79 7.77 -30.62
C ARG A 237 -13.73 6.49 -29.79
N GLU A 238 -13.92 5.37 -30.47
CA GLU A 238 -13.83 4.05 -29.86
C GLU A 238 -12.38 3.68 -29.45
N PRO A 239 -12.21 2.86 -28.40
CA PRO A 239 -10.91 2.33 -28.02
C PRO A 239 -10.40 1.29 -29.01
N GLU A 240 -9.09 1.11 -29.02
CA GLU A 240 -8.46 -0.12 -29.50
C GLU A 240 -8.58 -1.19 -28.40
N TRP A 241 -9.23 -2.31 -28.68
CA TRP A 241 -9.27 -3.44 -27.76
C TRP A 241 -8.05 -4.33 -27.98
N VAL A 242 -7.16 -4.41 -26.98
CA VAL A 242 -5.89 -5.15 -27.11
C VAL A 242 -5.52 -5.78 -25.78
N GLY A 243 -5.19 -7.08 -25.79
CA GLY A 243 -4.64 -7.77 -24.60
C GLY A 243 -5.52 -7.71 -23.34
N GLY A 244 -6.84 -7.54 -23.49
CA GLY A 244 -7.80 -7.46 -22.39
C GLY A 244 -7.99 -6.07 -21.79
N VAL A 245 -7.55 -5.01 -22.48
CA VAL A 245 -7.77 -3.61 -22.08
C VAL A 245 -8.33 -2.78 -23.25
N SER A 246 -9.01 -1.68 -22.92
CA SER A 246 -9.39 -0.64 -23.88
C SER A 246 -8.34 0.46 -23.89
N LEU A 247 -7.75 0.73 -25.05
CA LEU A 247 -6.65 1.69 -25.23
C LEU A 247 -7.04 2.87 -26.12
N TRP A 248 -6.77 4.08 -25.64
CA TRP A 248 -6.78 5.30 -26.45
C TRP A 248 -5.38 5.91 -26.46
N ARG A 249 -4.83 6.15 -27.66
CA ARG A 249 -3.50 6.76 -27.88
C ARG A 249 -3.59 8.17 -28.46
N GLY A 250 -2.64 9.05 -28.17
CA GLY A 250 -2.64 10.42 -28.70
C GLY A 250 -3.79 11.25 -28.12
N VAL A 251 -4.02 11.11 -26.82
CA VAL A 251 -5.12 11.78 -26.08
C VAL A 251 -4.86 13.27 -25.95
N THR A 252 -3.61 13.65 -25.74
CA THR A 252 -3.14 15.05 -25.79
C THR A 252 -2.15 15.16 -26.94
N GLY A 253 -2.43 16.06 -27.88
CA GLY A 253 -1.59 16.28 -29.05
C GLY A 253 -0.31 17.02 -28.68
N ALA A 254 0.66 16.31 -28.10
CA ALA A 254 2.03 16.77 -28.02
C ALA A 254 2.95 15.57 -28.26
N ALA A 255 3.69 15.61 -29.37
CA ALA A 255 4.79 14.68 -29.60
C ALA A 255 5.79 14.76 -28.43
N PRO A 256 6.41 13.66 -27.99
CA PRO A 256 7.48 13.74 -27.01
C PRO A 256 8.57 14.66 -27.56
N ALA A 257 9.00 15.64 -26.74
CA ALA A 257 10.21 16.39 -27.02
C ALA A 257 11.37 15.38 -27.08
N GLY A 258 12.05 15.35 -28.23
CA GLY A 258 13.20 14.50 -28.49
C GLY A 258 14.43 14.86 -27.66
#